data_AF-A0A0L0F2Y5-F1
#
_entry.id   AF-A0A0L0F2Y5-F1
#
_cell.length_a   1.000
_cell.length_b   1.000
_cell.length_c   1.000
_cell.angle_alpha   90.00
_cell.angle_beta   90.00
_cell.angle_gamma   90.00
#
_symmetry.space_group_name_H-M   'P 1'
#
loop_
_entity.id
_entity.type
_entity.pdbx_description
1 polymer ?
#
loop_
_entity_poly.entity_id
_entity_poly.type
_entity_poly.pdbx_seq_one_letter_code
_entity_poly.pdbx_strand_id
1 'polypeptide(L)'
;SGLLDKQVLVCTQQQAYKTVELDTVLGDVPVQYREVQDYESEEFLDLWKPAMIVMSGGADSGFEKVEPVDYQPRLLHIKGKRNKMRCQAVPVELDSLNDGDVFILDKGLEIFQWNGTSAGIFEKRRAMEVSEFLKQQRHGKAEFQVSVQGNGS
;
A
#
# COMPACT_ATOMS: atom_id res chain seq x y z
N SER A 1 16.26 19.44 22.73
CA SER A 1 17.22 18.63 21.93
C SER A 1 16.62 17.23 21.81
N GLY A 2 16.83 16.56 20.67
CA GLY A 2 16.45 15.14 20.53
C GLY A 2 15.22 14.86 19.65
N LEU A 3 15.12 15.51 18.49
CA LEU A 3 14.43 14.92 17.34
C LEU A 3 15.48 14.94 16.25
N LEU A 4 16.06 13.79 15.93
CA LEU A 4 16.70 13.43 14.67
C LEU A 4 17.26 12.01 14.83
N ASP A 5 17.27 11.27 13.73
CA ASP A 5 17.88 9.95 13.54
C ASP A 5 17.07 8.74 14.02
N LYS A 6 15.93 8.54 13.36
CA LYS A 6 15.45 7.18 13.04
C LYS A 6 15.49 7.00 11.52
N GLN A 7 16.65 6.61 11.00
CA GLN A 7 16.76 6.12 9.62
C GLN A 7 16.53 4.61 9.65
N VAL A 8 15.43 4.17 9.04
CA VAL A 8 14.99 2.78 9.04
C VAL A 8 15.53 2.10 7.79
N LEU A 9 16.26 1.00 7.97
CA LEU A 9 16.86 0.22 6.91
C LEU A 9 16.10 -1.09 6.75
N VAL A 10 15.60 -1.36 5.54
CA VAL A 10 14.67 -2.47 5.26
C VAL A 10 15.38 -3.54 4.44
N CYS A 11 15.68 -4.68 5.05
CA CYS A 11 16.30 -5.80 4.33
C CYS A 11 15.22 -6.73 3.77
N THR A 12 14.84 -6.54 2.51
CA THR A 12 14.30 -7.64 1.68
C THR A 12 15.49 -8.35 1.04
N GLN A 13 15.42 -9.67 0.80
CA GLN A 13 16.57 -10.56 0.51
C GLN A 13 17.51 -10.14 -0.65
N GLN A 14 17.18 -9.11 -1.42
CA GLN A 14 18.01 -8.54 -2.49
C GLN A 14 18.84 -7.31 -2.05
N GLN A 15 18.66 -6.77 -0.84
CA GLN A 15 19.28 -5.52 -0.36
C GLN A 15 20.42 -5.70 0.67
N ALA A 16 20.76 -6.92 1.06
CA ALA A 16 21.78 -7.14 2.09
C ALA A 16 23.16 -6.55 1.74
N TYR A 17 23.53 -6.54 0.45
CA TYR A 17 24.81 -5.96 0.01
C TYR A 17 24.84 -4.43 0.06
N LYS A 18 23.73 -3.74 -0.25
CA LYS A 18 23.67 -2.27 -0.21
C LYS A 18 23.59 -1.71 1.20
N THR A 19 23.01 -2.48 2.12
CA THR A 19 22.95 -2.16 3.56
C THR A 19 24.36 -2.01 4.17
N VAL A 20 25.28 -2.91 3.85
CA VAL A 20 26.64 -2.91 4.42
C VAL A 20 27.50 -1.76 3.87
N GLU A 21 27.35 -1.40 2.59
CA GLU A 21 28.03 -0.23 2.01
C GLU A 21 27.53 1.09 2.62
N LEU A 22 26.23 1.21 2.90
CA LEU A 22 25.65 2.39 3.53
C LEU A 22 26.01 2.51 5.03
N ASP A 23 26.14 1.40 5.75
CA ASP A 23 26.56 1.37 7.16
C ASP A 23 27.98 1.95 7.34
N THR A 24 28.87 1.63 6.38
CA THR A 24 30.25 2.13 6.33
C THR A 24 30.31 3.65 6.10
N VAL A 25 29.31 4.23 5.43
CA VAL A 25 29.23 5.69 5.15
C VAL A 25 28.60 6.47 6.30
N LEU A 26 27.74 5.83 7.11
CA LEU A 26 27.00 6.48 8.21
C LEU A 26 27.62 6.24 9.60
N GLY A 27 28.71 5.49 9.68
CA GLY A 27 29.57 5.41 10.87
C GLY A 27 29.03 4.53 11.99
N ASP A 28 28.44 3.36 11.67
CA ASP A 28 28.03 2.32 12.65
C ASP A 28 26.94 2.74 13.67
N VAL A 29 26.25 3.86 13.44
CA VAL A 29 25.17 4.34 14.33
C VAL A 29 23.80 3.65 14.13
N PRO A 30 23.38 3.17 12.95
CA PRO A 30 21.99 2.74 12.75
C PRO A 30 21.69 1.35 13.35
N VAL A 31 20.55 1.24 14.05
CA VAL A 31 20.02 -0.04 14.53
C VAL A 31 19.34 -0.78 13.38
N GLN A 32 19.78 -2.00 13.11
CA GLN A 32 19.24 -2.84 12.03
C GLN A 32 17.96 -3.57 12.50
N TYR A 33 16.87 -3.40 11.76
CA TYR A 33 15.62 -4.13 11.98
C TYR A 33 15.36 -5.08 10.79
N ARG A 34 14.98 -6.32 11.10
CA ARG A 34 14.54 -7.29 10.09
C ARG A 34 13.02 -7.29 10.04
N GLU A 35 12.47 -6.88 8.91
CA GLU A 35 11.04 -6.82 8.67
C GLU A 35 10.65 -7.94 7.69
N VAL A 36 9.59 -8.68 8.02
CA VAL A 36 9.09 -9.78 7.19
C VAL A 36 7.69 -9.40 6.72
N GLN A 37 7.40 -9.58 5.43
CA GLN A 37 6.06 -9.31 4.89
C GLN A 37 4.99 -10.01 5.72
N ASP A 38 3.90 -9.29 6.03
CA ASP A 38 2.79 -9.67 6.90
C ASP A 38 3.09 -9.72 8.42
N TYR A 39 4.35 -9.55 8.81
CA TYR A 39 4.86 -9.52 10.20
C TYR A 39 5.66 -8.24 10.50
N GLU A 40 5.34 -7.15 9.82
CA GLU A 40 6.01 -5.87 9.98
C GLU A 40 5.75 -5.24 11.36
N SER A 41 6.74 -4.52 11.89
CA SER A 41 6.61 -3.71 13.10
C SER A 41 5.66 -2.51 12.91
N GLU A 42 5.08 -1.99 13.99
CA GLU A 42 4.25 -0.79 13.94
C GLU A 42 5.08 0.43 13.51
N GLU A 43 6.32 0.54 14.01
CA GLU A 43 7.26 1.59 13.65
C GLU A 43 7.61 1.60 12.17
N PHE A 44 7.72 0.41 11.56
CA PHE A 44 7.92 0.27 10.13
C PHE A 44 6.69 0.76 9.36
N LEU A 45 5.50 0.24 9.65
CA LEU A 45 4.28 0.60 8.93
C LEU A 45 3.97 2.10 8.96
N ASP A 46 4.33 2.79 10.06
CA ASP A 46 4.13 4.24 10.23
C ASP A 46 4.95 5.11 9.25
N LEU A 47 6.01 4.56 8.63
CA LEU A 47 6.81 5.26 7.62
C LEU A 47 6.04 5.47 6.31
N TRP A 48 5.10 4.58 5.98
CA TRP A 48 4.35 4.64 4.71
C TRP A 48 2.98 5.27 4.91
N LYS A 49 2.87 6.56 4.60
CA LYS A 49 1.60 7.31 4.59
C LYS A 49 1.12 7.53 3.14
N PRO A 50 -0.17 7.29 2.82
CA PRO A 50 -1.25 6.87 3.71
C PRO A 50 -1.25 5.38 4.01
N ALA A 51 -0.57 4.54 3.24
CA ALA A 51 -0.39 3.12 3.52
C ALA A 51 0.80 2.56 2.76
N MET A 52 1.41 1.49 3.29
CA MET A 52 2.23 0.59 2.49
C MET A 52 1.32 -0.25 1.60
N ILE A 53 1.51 -0.15 0.29
CA ILE A 53 0.78 -0.95 -0.71
C ILE A 53 1.70 -2.06 -1.20
N VAL A 54 1.38 -3.30 -0.86
CA VAL A 54 2.11 -4.47 -1.35
C VAL A 54 1.61 -4.80 -2.76
N MET A 55 2.48 -4.68 -3.76
CA MET A 55 2.17 -5.03 -5.14
C MET A 55 2.60 -6.48 -5.43
N SER A 56 1.82 -7.19 -6.26
CA SER A 56 2.23 -8.48 -6.81
C SER A 56 3.30 -8.26 -7.90
N GLY A 57 4.47 -8.89 -7.76
CA GLY A 57 5.60 -8.74 -8.69
C GLY A 57 6.96 -8.89 -8.02
N GLY A 58 8.05 -8.84 -8.80
CA GLY A 58 9.42 -9.03 -8.33
C GLY A 58 10.43 -8.17 -9.11
N ALA A 59 11.73 -8.39 -8.88
CA ALA A 59 12.79 -7.65 -9.59
C ALA A 59 12.70 -7.81 -11.12
N ASP A 60 12.19 -8.95 -11.60
CA ASP A 60 12.01 -9.24 -13.03
C ASP A 60 10.96 -8.35 -13.71
N SER A 61 10.01 -7.79 -12.96
CA SER A 61 9.03 -6.79 -13.45
C SER A 61 9.48 -5.34 -13.23
N GLY A 62 10.66 -5.11 -12.62
CA GLY A 62 11.11 -3.81 -12.12
C GLY A 62 11.79 -2.88 -13.13
N PHE A 63 11.92 -3.29 -14.40
CA PHE A 63 12.66 -2.54 -15.43
C PHE A 63 11.87 -2.26 -16.72
N GLU A 64 10.54 -2.43 -16.73
CA GLU A 64 9.77 -1.95 -17.88
C GLU A 64 9.67 -0.42 -17.85
N LYS A 65 10.16 0.20 -18.92
CA LYS A 65 9.97 1.63 -19.17
C LYS A 65 8.47 1.92 -19.15
N VAL A 66 8.07 2.86 -18.31
CA VAL A 66 6.71 3.40 -18.28
C VAL A 66 6.47 4.15 -19.59
N GLU A 67 5.89 3.46 -20.57
CA GLU A 67 5.22 4.09 -21.71
C GLU A 67 4.07 4.97 -21.19
N PRO A 68 3.74 6.09 -21.86
CA PRO A 68 2.66 6.94 -21.43
C PRO A 68 1.32 6.22 -21.63
N VAL A 69 0.63 5.96 -20.51
CA VAL A 69 -0.83 5.75 -20.43
C VAL A 69 -1.35 4.35 -20.81
N ASP A 70 -0.75 3.27 -20.31
CA ASP A 70 -1.48 2.01 -20.12
C ASP A 70 -1.69 1.74 -18.62
N TYR A 71 -2.82 2.24 -18.10
CA TYR A 71 -3.24 1.92 -16.73
C TYR A 71 -3.78 0.51 -16.70
N GLN A 72 -2.96 -0.45 -16.27
CA GLN A 72 -3.43 -1.79 -15.99
C GLN A 72 -4.36 -1.76 -14.75
N PRO A 73 -5.62 -2.25 -14.88
CA PRO A 73 -6.52 -2.33 -13.75
C PRO A 73 -5.93 -3.16 -12.61
N ARG A 74 -6.09 -2.69 -11.38
CA ARG A 74 -5.66 -3.43 -10.18
C ARG A 74 -6.71 -3.34 -9.08
N LEU A 75 -6.82 -4.40 -8.28
CA LEU A 75 -7.70 -4.46 -7.13
C LEU A 75 -6.85 -4.43 -5.86
N LEU A 76 -7.11 -3.47 -4.98
CA LEU A 76 -6.44 -3.33 -3.69
C LEU A 76 -7.37 -3.81 -2.59
N HIS A 77 -6.93 -4.77 -1.80
CA HIS A 77 -7.60 -5.28 -0.62
C HIS A 77 -7.11 -4.55 0.62
N ILE A 78 -8.03 -3.89 1.32
CA ILE A 78 -7.78 -3.17 2.57
C ILE A 78 -8.45 -3.92 3.70
N LYS A 79 -7.64 -4.44 4.61
CA LYS A 79 -8.10 -5.21 5.75
C LYS A 79 -7.28 -4.97 7.00
N GLY A 80 -7.93 -5.14 8.15
CA GLY A 80 -7.26 -5.23 9.43
C GLY A 80 -7.76 -4.23 10.47
N LYS A 81 -7.05 -4.17 11.58
CA LYS A 81 -7.43 -3.34 12.74
C LYS A 81 -6.73 -2.00 12.67
N ARG A 82 -7.18 -1.04 13.50
CA ARG A 82 -6.65 0.33 13.58
C ARG A 82 -5.11 0.43 13.52
N ASN A 83 -4.40 -0.43 14.24
CA ASN A 83 -2.93 -0.40 14.33
C ASN A 83 -2.23 -1.38 13.39
N LYS A 84 -2.97 -2.27 12.73
CA LYS A 84 -2.41 -3.31 11.85
C LYS A 84 -3.23 -3.39 10.57
N MET A 85 -3.25 -2.28 9.86
CA MET A 85 -3.96 -2.10 8.61
C MET A 85 -3.06 -2.51 7.45
N ARG A 86 -3.58 -3.31 6.51
CA ARG A 86 -2.83 -3.72 5.32
C ARG A 86 -3.54 -3.29 4.06
N CYS A 87 -2.75 -2.97 3.03
CA CYS A 87 -3.22 -2.71 1.68
C CYS A 87 -2.42 -3.61 0.72
N GLN A 88 -3.07 -4.54 0.04
CA GLN A 88 -2.41 -5.54 -0.80
C GLN A 88 -3.10 -5.62 -2.16
N ALA A 89 -2.31 -5.74 -3.24
CA ALA A 89 -2.85 -6.03 -4.56
C ALA A 89 -3.34 -7.49 -4.62
N VAL A 90 -4.57 -7.69 -5.10
CA VAL A 90 -5.21 -8.99 -5.27
C VAL A 90 -5.70 -9.15 -6.71
N PRO A 91 -6.00 -10.38 -7.18
CA PRO A 91 -6.56 -10.59 -8.52
C PRO A 91 -7.84 -9.77 -8.73
N VAL A 92 -8.00 -9.23 -9.94
CA VAL A 92 -9.19 -8.44 -10.34
C VAL A 92 -10.34 -9.38 -10.68
N GLU A 93 -10.85 -10.06 -9.66
CA GLU A 93 -11.89 -11.09 -9.75
C GLU A 93 -12.94 -10.86 -8.66
N LEU A 94 -14.19 -11.24 -8.94
CA LEU A 94 -15.26 -11.13 -7.95
C LEU A 94 -15.00 -12.02 -6.72
N ASP A 95 -14.34 -13.15 -6.92
CA ASP A 95 -13.97 -14.10 -5.86
C ASP A 95 -12.93 -13.53 -4.88
N SER A 96 -12.23 -12.44 -5.25
CA SER A 96 -11.36 -11.71 -4.33
C SER A 96 -12.15 -10.89 -3.30
N LEU A 97 -13.40 -10.53 -3.59
CA LEU A 97 -14.21 -9.68 -2.73
C LEU A 97 -14.78 -10.47 -1.54
N ASN A 98 -14.92 -9.79 -0.41
CA ASN A 98 -15.62 -10.34 0.75
C ASN A 98 -16.35 -9.24 1.54
N ASP A 99 -17.43 -9.61 2.21
CA ASP A 99 -18.30 -8.68 2.92
C ASP A 99 -17.65 -8.03 4.16
N GLY A 100 -16.52 -8.57 4.63
CA GLY A 100 -15.82 -8.16 5.84
C GLY A 100 -14.86 -6.99 5.65
N ASP A 101 -14.47 -6.68 4.42
CA ASP A 101 -13.33 -5.80 4.12
C ASP A 101 -13.69 -4.71 3.09
N VAL A 102 -12.73 -3.83 2.82
CA VAL A 102 -12.86 -2.77 1.79
C VAL A 102 -11.91 -3.05 0.64
N PHE A 103 -12.37 -2.78 -0.57
CA PHE A 103 -11.61 -2.99 -1.79
C PHE A 103 -11.57 -1.71 -2.63
N ILE A 104 -10.46 -1.45 -3.30
CA ILE A 104 -10.32 -0.34 -4.26
C ILE A 104 -9.98 -0.91 -5.62
N LEU A 105 -10.88 -0.76 -6.59
CA LEU A 105 -10.61 -1.00 -8.00
C LEU A 105 -10.04 0.27 -8.63
N ASP A 106 -8.78 0.19 -9.02
CA ASP A 106 -8.04 1.28 -9.64
C ASP A 106 -7.87 1.01 -11.14
N LYS A 107 -8.63 1.74 -11.98
CA LYS A 107 -8.58 1.68 -13.45
C LYS A 107 -7.84 2.89 -14.05
N GLY A 108 -6.95 3.53 -13.28
CA GLY A 108 -6.29 4.75 -13.72
C GLY A 108 -7.14 5.99 -13.45
N LEU A 109 -7.82 6.52 -14.47
CA LEU A 109 -8.63 7.74 -14.31
C LEU A 109 -9.98 7.50 -13.62
N GLU A 110 -10.32 6.25 -13.33
CA GLU A 110 -11.48 5.91 -12.52
C GLU A 110 -11.04 5.05 -11.33
N ILE A 111 -11.45 5.45 -10.13
CA ILE A 111 -11.16 4.77 -8.87
C ILE A 111 -12.49 4.43 -8.20
N PHE A 112 -12.71 3.15 -7.90
CA PHE A 112 -13.91 2.68 -7.23
C PHE A 112 -13.54 2.08 -5.88
N GLN A 113 -14.06 2.64 -4.80
CA GLN A 113 -14.04 2.00 -3.50
C GLN A 113 -15.31 1.18 -3.33
N TRP A 114 -15.15 -0.11 -3.07
CA TRP A 114 -16.23 -1.02 -2.71
C TRP A 114 -16.11 -1.38 -1.23
N ASN A 115 -17.18 -1.12 -0.48
CA ASN A 115 -17.25 -1.42 0.95
C ASN A 115 -18.11 -2.67 1.15
N GLY A 116 -17.52 -3.72 1.74
CA GLY A 116 -18.26 -4.86 2.24
C GLY A 116 -19.30 -4.43 3.28
N THR A 117 -20.41 -5.17 3.36
CA THR A 117 -21.52 -4.85 4.27
C THR A 117 -21.09 -4.77 5.75
N SER A 118 -20.15 -5.63 6.15
CA SER A 118 -19.63 -5.74 7.51
C SER A 118 -18.27 -5.06 7.71
N ALA A 119 -17.78 -4.34 6.70
CA ALA A 119 -16.47 -3.67 6.76
C ALA A 119 -16.37 -2.59 7.84
N GLY A 120 -15.25 -2.60 8.55
CA GLY A 120 -14.98 -1.74 9.69
C GLY A 120 -14.76 -0.27 9.32
N ILE A 121 -15.03 0.63 10.26
CA ILE A 121 -14.88 2.08 10.04
C ILE A 121 -13.43 2.48 9.74
N PHE A 122 -12.45 1.78 10.33
CA PHE A 122 -11.02 2.06 10.12
C PHE A 122 -10.58 1.64 8.71
N GLU A 123 -11.11 0.54 8.19
CA GLU A 123 -10.83 0.08 6.82
C GLU A 123 -11.42 1.06 5.81
N LYS A 124 -12.68 1.47 6.01
CA LYS A 124 -13.35 2.50 5.19
C LYS A 124 -12.56 3.80 5.18
N ARG A 125 -12.10 4.26 6.34
CA ARG A 125 -11.27 5.47 6.45
C ARG A 125 -9.95 5.32 5.72
N ARG A 126 -9.23 4.20 5.91
CA ARG A 126 -7.97 3.97 5.21
C ARG A 126 -8.16 3.91 3.70
N ALA A 127 -9.24 3.29 3.23
CA ALA A 127 -9.57 3.23 1.82
C ALA A 127 -9.81 4.61 1.20
N MET A 128 -10.46 5.52 1.93
CA MET A 128 -10.60 6.92 1.50
C MET A 128 -9.24 7.61 1.38
N GLU A 129 -8.36 7.44 2.38
CA GLU A 129 -7.01 8.02 2.39
C GLU A 129 -6.16 7.49 1.21
N VAL A 130 -6.24 6.19 0.91
CA VAL A 130 -5.56 5.57 -0.23
C VAL A 130 -6.14 6.05 -1.56
N SER A 131 -7.47 6.14 -1.70
CA SER A 131 -8.12 6.59 -2.93
C SER A 131 -7.78 8.04 -3.26
N GLU A 132 -7.76 8.91 -2.25
CA GLU A 132 -7.36 10.31 -2.40
C GLU A 132 -5.89 10.44 -2.81
N PHE A 133 -5.00 9.64 -2.22
CA PHE A 133 -3.60 9.57 -2.64
C PHE A 133 -3.46 9.15 -4.12
N LEU A 134 -4.17 8.11 -4.55
CA LEU A 134 -4.17 7.66 -5.96
C LEU A 134 -4.67 8.75 -6.91
N LYS A 135 -5.70 9.50 -6.51
CA LYS A 135 -6.21 10.64 -7.26
C LYS A 135 -5.18 11.77 -7.36
N GLN A 136 -4.44 12.05 -6.29
CA GLN A 136 -3.37 13.05 -6.28
C GLN A 136 -2.20 12.66 -7.18
N GLN A 137 -1.82 11.37 -7.22
CA GLN A 137 -0.82 10.86 -8.17
C GLN A 137 -1.22 11.11 -9.63
N ARG A 138 -2.52 11.29 -9.89
CA ARG A 138 -3.09 11.59 -11.22
C ARG A 138 -3.45 13.07 -11.37
N HIS A 139 -2.82 13.94 -10.58
CA HIS A 139 -3.04 15.39 -10.58
C HIS A 139 -4.51 15.78 -10.39
N GLY A 140 -5.27 14.99 -9.62
CA GLY A 140 -6.69 15.25 -9.37
C GLY A 140 -7.64 14.88 -10.51
N LYS A 141 -7.12 14.35 -11.63
CA LYS A 141 -7.91 14.05 -12.84
C LYS A 141 -8.74 12.77 -12.74
N ALA A 142 -8.45 11.92 -11.75
CA ALA A 142 -9.20 10.69 -11.57
C ALA A 142 -10.56 10.94 -10.90
N GLU A 143 -11.60 10.32 -11.43
CA GLU A 143 -12.90 10.23 -10.79
C GLU A 143 -12.85 9.20 -9.67
N PHE A 144 -13.50 9.52 -8.55
CA PHE A 144 -13.55 8.66 -7.37
C PHE A 144 -15.00 8.40 -6.97
N GLN A 145 -15.37 7.13 -6.89
CA GLN A 145 -16.71 6.68 -6.54
C GLN A 145 -16.66 5.68 -5.38
N VAL A 146 -17.62 5.80 -4.46
CA VAL A 146 -17.76 4.88 -3.32
C VAL A 146 -19.07 4.11 -3.48
N SER A 147 -18.99 2.78 -3.39
CA SER A 147 -20.12 1.87 -3.43
C SER A 147 -20.16 1.00 -2.18
N VAL A 148 -21.36 0.59 -1.79
CA VAL A 148 -21.61 -0.35 -0.68
C VAL A 148 -22.38 -1.53 -1.25
N GLN A 149 -21.97 -2.74 -0.89
CA GLN A 149 -22.67 -3.96 -1.26
C GLN A 149 -24.14 -3.88 -0.80
N GLY A 150 -25.08 -4.05 -1.75
CA GLY A 150 -26.52 -3.97 -1.48
C GLY A 150 -27.21 -2.66 -1.86
N ASN A 151 -26.48 -1.61 -2.23
CA ASN A 151 -27.09 -0.42 -2.87
C ASN A 151 -27.23 -0.63 -4.39
N GLY A 152 -28.02 -1.63 -4.77
CA GLY A 152 -28.64 -1.71 -6.10
C GLY A 152 -30.12 -1.40 -5.92
N SER A 153 -30.55 -0.22 -6.37
CA SER A 153 -31.96 0.07 -6.63
C SER A 153 -32.54 -0.86 -7.68
#